data_AF-A0AAN0JDL2-F1
#
_entry.id   AF-A0AAN0JDL2-F1
#
_cell.length_a   1.000
_cell.length_b   1.000
_cell.length_c   1.000
_cell.angle_alpha   90.00
_cell.angle_beta   90.00
_cell.angle_gamma   90.00
#
_symmetry.space_group_name_H-M   'P 1'
#
loop_
_entity.id
_entity.type
_entity.pdbx_description
1 polymer ?
#
loop_
_entity_poly.entity_id
_entity_poly.type
_entity_poly.pdbx_seq_one_letter_code
_entity_poly.pdbx_strand_id
1 'polypeptide(L)'
;MAEGGKTPYDVFRKMILPQLTAALGKEPTFTNVTDFLLADDLITEQQLDSIKSKSNLSDQKRGSEVAHRLREKIRNHDDPAKCLLQICDIFEDEDVGSEVLKKHGATMRSKIEETPKASRSDPIKAQPTVPVSSGTTVSSRFRSVSNRLENAISSCLTGVVGKLYAPGLISLDLKDEMINSHDIPSKKASKLVSELQRTLNNDKHPETFLNDVCKVLKEVGEKPITDIANELGTTAASPVSCPEEISKRNLGTTDELGIEDVETVTTVLNKALFGATKWVDLGLKLGLLMPRLNVIGEGGGDAYKHLRVTIEAWLEGEDNVTSRTWQTLIDAVEGTGDRAAAERIPKKLKTLYNITL
;
A
#
# COMPACT_ATOMS: atom_id res chain seq x y z
N MET A 1 -13.00 -5.77 -40.18
CA MET A 1 -12.60 -4.60 -39.36
C MET A 1 -12.77 -5.00 -37.91
N ALA A 2 -11.68 -5.32 -37.21
CA ALA A 2 -11.73 -5.80 -35.83
C ALA A 2 -11.80 -4.59 -34.89
N GLU A 3 -12.90 -4.46 -34.15
CA GLU A 3 -12.98 -3.52 -33.03
C GLU A 3 -11.98 -3.96 -31.96
N GLY A 4 -10.90 -3.17 -31.80
CA GLY A 4 -9.89 -3.41 -30.77
C GLY A 4 -10.54 -3.42 -29.39
N GLY A 5 -10.25 -4.46 -28.61
CA GLY A 5 -10.70 -4.59 -27.22
C GLY A 5 -10.35 -3.32 -26.43
N LYS A 6 -11.33 -2.72 -25.77
CA LYS A 6 -11.15 -1.49 -24.98
C LYS A 6 -10.28 -1.85 -23.77
N THR A 7 -9.05 -1.35 -23.71
CA THR A 7 -8.20 -1.55 -22.53
C THR A 7 -8.74 -0.72 -21.34
N PRO A 8 -8.50 -1.10 -20.07
CA PRO A 8 -8.84 -0.27 -18.91
C PRO A 8 -8.31 1.17 -19.03
N TYR A 9 -7.10 1.31 -19.58
CA TYR A 9 -6.52 2.61 -19.93
C TYR A 9 -7.39 3.39 -20.92
N ASP A 10 -7.94 2.76 -21.95
CA ASP A 10 -8.83 3.40 -22.93
C ASP A 10 -10.21 3.74 -22.34
N VAL A 11 -10.71 2.91 -21.42
CA VAL A 11 -11.96 3.18 -20.68
C VAL A 11 -11.79 4.44 -19.86
N PHE A 12 -10.75 4.51 -19.02
CA PHE A 12 -10.44 5.70 -18.23
C PHE A 12 -10.17 6.89 -19.16
N ARG A 13 -9.42 6.69 -20.25
CA ARG A 13 -9.06 7.75 -21.20
C ARG A 13 -10.27 8.49 -21.75
N LYS A 14 -11.27 7.73 -22.18
CA LYS A 14 -12.49 8.26 -22.80
C LYS A 14 -13.42 8.90 -21.77
N MET A 15 -13.21 8.62 -20.49
CA MET A 15 -13.99 9.11 -19.35
C MET A 15 -13.43 10.37 -18.70
N ILE A 16 -12.20 10.80 -19.03
CA ILE A 16 -11.65 12.11 -18.64
C ILE A 16 -12.38 13.22 -19.44
N LEU A 17 -13.64 13.43 -19.08
CA LEU A 17 -14.50 14.48 -19.61
C LEU A 17 -14.35 15.75 -18.75
N PRO A 18 -14.63 16.94 -19.29
CA PRO A 18 -14.56 18.20 -18.54
C PRO A 18 -15.30 18.18 -17.20
N GLN A 19 -16.45 17.47 -17.14
CA GLN A 19 -17.25 17.32 -15.92
C GLN A 19 -16.54 16.51 -14.84
N LEU A 20 -15.86 15.41 -15.21
CA LEU A 20 -15.06 14.61 -14.27
C LEU A 20 -13.90 15.45 -13.71
N THR A 21 -13.15 16.12 -14.59
CA THR A 21 -12.00 16.93 -14.16
C THR A 21 -12.41 18.14 -13.34
N ALA A 22 -13.56 18.75 -13.61
CA ALA A 22 -14.09 19.83 -12.78
C ALA A 22 -14.53 19.32 -11.40
N ALA A 23 -15.17 18.14 -11.33
CA ALA A 23 -15.57 17.53 -10.07
C ALA A 23 -14.37 17.09 -9.22
N LEU A 24 -13.36 16.46 -9.83
CA LEU A 24 -12.13 16.03 -9.14
C LEU A 24 -11.38 17.20 -8.52
N GLY A 25 -11.40 18.36 -9.17
CA GLY A 25 -10.65 19.51 -8.71
C GLY A 25 -11.47 20.53 -7.95
N LYS A 26 -12.71 20.25 -7.53
CA LYS A 26 -13.54 21.19 -6.77
C LYS A 26 -13.51 20.85 -5.27
N GLU A 27 -13.39 21.85 -4.39
CA GLU A 27 -13.51 21.59 -2.93
C GLU A 27 -14.97 21.39 -2.50
N PRO A 28 -15.25 20.55 -1.48
CA PRO A 28 -14.31 19.73 -0.70
C PRO A 28 -13.93 18.40 -1.38
N THR A 29 -14.54 18.07 -2.52
CA THR A 29 -14.33 16.80 -3.25
C THR A 29 -12.85 16.54 -3.57
N PHE A 30 -12.10 17.55 -3.96
CA PHE A 30 -10.65 17.44 -4.24
C PHE A 30 -9.90 16.91 -3.03
N THR A 31 -10.10 17.52 -1.85
CA THR A 31 -9.47 17.08 -0.61
C THR A 31 -9.82 15.62 -0.32
N ASN A 32 -11.12 15.30 -0.23
CA ASN A 32 -11.57 13.95 0.13
C ASN A 32 -11.05 12.88 -0.85
N VAL A 33 -11.13 13.14 -2.17
CA VAL A 33 -10.65 12.18 -3.18
C VAL A 33 -9.13 12.03 -3.11
N THR A 34 -8.38 13.12 -2.99
CA THR A 34 -6.92 13.03 -2.97
C THR A 34 -6.40 12.34 -1.70
N ASP A 35 -7.10 12.47 -0.57
CA ASP A 35 -6.78 11.73 0.65
C ASP A 35 -7.00 10.22 0.46
N PHE A 36 -8.10 9.81 -0.17
CA PHE A 36 -8.32 8.39 -0.53
C PHE A 36 -7.30 7.86 -1.55
N LEU A 37 -6.95 8.68 -2.56
CA LEU A 37 -5.97 8.29 -3.57
C LEU A 37 -4.56 8.15 -2.99
N LEU A 38 -4.19 8.97 -1.99
CA LEU A 38 -2.95 8.83 -1.25
C LEU A 38 -2.96 7.56 -0.40
N ALA A 39 -4.06 7.31 0.33
CA ALA A 39 -4.20 6.13 1.18
C ALA A 39 -4.08 4.80 0.41
N ASP A 40 -4.50 4.78 -0.86
CA ASP A 40 -4.46 3.59 -1.72
C ASP A 40 -3.23 3.55 -2.64
N ASP A 41 -2.21 4.39 -2.37
CA ASP A 41 -0.98 4.52 -3.17
C ASP A 41 -1.22 4.78 -4.68
N LEU A 42 -2.38 5.35 -5.02
CA LEU A 42 -2.75 5.67 -6.41
C LEU A 42 -2.09 6.97 -6.89
N ILE A 43 -1.78 7.87 -5.95
CA ILE A 43 -0.93 9.04 -6.15
C ILE A 43 0.07 9.13 -4.98
N THR A 44 1.20 9.82 -5.18
CA THR A 44 2.17 10.06 -4.10
C THR A 44 2.03 11.47 -3.53
N GLU A 45 2.49 11.70 -2.30
CA GLU A 45 2.50 13.05 -1.70
C GLU A 45 3.22 14.10 -2.55
N GLN A 46 4.39 13.77 -3.10
CA GLN A 46 5.13 14.68 -3.99
C GLN A 46 4.28 15.13 -5.18
N GLN A 47 3.43 14.24 -5.71
CA GLN A 47 2.51 14.55 -6.80
C GLN A 47 1.38 15.46 -6.33
N LEU A 48 0.82 15.21 -5.14
CA LEU A 48 -0.25 16.03 -4.58
C LEU A 48 0.26 17.43 -4.19
N ASP A 49 1.42 17.55 -3.56
CA ASP A 49 2.04 18.82 -3.19
C ASP A 49 2.42 19.65 -4.42
N SER A 50 2.89 18.99 -5.49
CA SER A 50 3.11 19.65 -6.78
C SER A 50 1.82 20.23 -7.38
N ILE A 51 0.66 19.64 -7.09
CA ILE A 51 -0.65 20.16 -7.51
C ILE A 51 -1.09 21.29 -6.58
N LYS A 52 -1.00 21.10 -5.25
CA LYS A 52 -1.43 22.08 -4.23
C LYS A 52 -0.57 23.36 -4.24
N SER A 53 0.72 23.26 -4.53
CA SER A 53 1.64 24.42 -4.61
C SER A 53 1.34 25.38 -5.77
N LYS A 54 0.57 24.94 -6.78
CA LYS A 54 0.13 25.78 -7.90
C LYS A 54 -1.12 26.58 -7.49
N SER A 55 -0.93 27.74 -6.87
CA SER A 55 -1.98 28.59 -6.29
C SER A 55 -3.01 29.18 -7.28
N ASN A 56 -2.82 29.03 -8.60
CA ASN A 56 -3.68 29.64 -9.64
C ASN A 56 -4.37 28.61 -10.56
N LEU A 57 -4.53 27.36 -10.11
CA LEU A 57 -5.28 26.37 -10.89
C LEU A 57 -6.78 26.55 -10.70
N SER A 58 -7.52 26.66 -11.81
CA SER A 58 -8.97 26.46 -11.76
C SER A 58 -9.28 25.02 -11.35
N ASP A 59 -10.46 24.78 -10.80
CA ASP A 59 -10.91 23.43 -10.42
C ASP A 59 -10.71 22.43 -11.56
N GLN A 60 -11.04 22.84 -12.79
CA GLN A 60 -10.84 22.01 -13.97
C GLN A 60 -9.37 21.66 -14.25
N LYS A 61 -8.45 22.62 -14.11
CA LYS A 61 -7.00 22.35 -14.30
C LYS A 61 -6.47 21.48 -13.17
N ARG A 62 -6.87 21.75 -11.93
CA ARG A 62 -6.50 20.98 -10.75
C ARG A 62 -6.93 19.52 -10.87
N GLY A 63 -8.19 19.26 -11.23
CA GLY A 63 -8.64 17.89 -11.43
C GLY A 63 -8.11 17.23 -12.71
N SER A 64 -7.70 18.01 -13.72
CA SER A 64 -7.00 17.46 -14.89
C SER A 64 -5.62 16.92 -14.53
N GLU A 65 -4.89 17.58 -13.62
CA GLU A 65 -3.61 17.09 -13.10
C GLU A 65 -3.79 15.77 -12.34
N VAL A 66 -4.80 15.68 -11.45
CA VAL A 66 -5.12 14.43 -10.74
C VAL A 66 -5.47 13.32 -11.73
N ALA A 67 -6.36 13.59 -12.70
CA ALA A 67 -6.76 12.62 -13.71
C ALA A 67 -5.57 12.16 -14.59
N HIS A 68 -4.59 13.04 -14.82
CA HIS A 68 -3.35 12.68 -15.52
C HIS A 68 -2.53 11.67 -14.71
N ARG A 69 -2.33 11.91 -13.40
CA ARG A 69 -1.59 10.99 -12.53
C ARG A 69 -2.26 9.62 -12.45
N LEU A 70 -3.58 9.58 -12.30
CA LEU A 70 -4.35 8.33 -12.29
C LEU A 70 -4.23 7.56 -13.61
N ARG A 71 -4.28 8.27 -14.73
CA ARG A 71 -4.06 7.68 -16.06
C ARG A 71 -2.68 7.03 -16.16
N GLU A 72 -1.63 7.72 -15.71
CA GLU A 72 -0.27 7.17 -15.71
C GLU A 72 -0.15 5.96 -14.78
N LYS A 73 -0.75 6.02 -13.59
CA LYS A 73 -0.81 4.91 -12.66
C LYS A 73 -1.45 3.68 -13.29
N ILE A 74 -2.64 3.80 -13.90
CA ILE A 74 -3.32 2.70 -14.59
C ILE A 74 -2.44 2.10 -15.70
N ARG A 75 -1.77 2.97 -16.49
CA ARG A 75 -0.93 2.53 -17.62
C ARG A 75 0.25 1.67 -17.18
N ASN A 76 0.84 2.01 -16.05
CA ASN A 76 2.05 1.40 -15.53
C ASN A 76 1.77 0.33 -14.46
N HIS A 77 0.50 0.04 -14.17
CA HIS A 77 0.11 -0.95 -13.17
C HIS A 77 0.23 -2.37 -13.73
N ASP A 78 0.70 -3.33 -12.92
CA ASP A 78 0.79 -4.75 -13.27
C ASP A 78 -0.58 -5.34 -13.65
N ASP A 79 -1.65 -4.81 -13.06
CA ASP A 79 -3.04 -5.12 -13.38
C ASP A 79 -3.85 -3.82 -13.59
N PRO A 80 -3.92 -3.30 -14.83
CA PRO A 80 -4.63 -2.05 -15.12
C PRO A 80 -6.13 -2.12 -14.82
N ALA A 81 -6.74 -3.30 -14.86
CA ALA A 81 -8.15 -3.47 -14.55
C ALA A 81 -8.39 -3.34 -13.04
N LYS A 82 -7.57 -4.00 -12.22
CA LYS A 82 -7.62 -3.86 -10.75
C LYS A 82 -7.38 -2.41 -10.31
N CYS A 83 -6.38 -1.73 -10.88
CA CYS A 83 -6.10 -0.33 -10.55
C CYS A 83 -7.28 0.60 -10.92
N LEU A 84 -7.90 0.38 -12.08
CA LEU A 84 -9.08 1.15 -12.47
C LEU A 84 -10.28 0.85 -11.58
N LEU A 85 -10.47 -0.39 -11.14
CA LEU A 85 -11.53 -0.74 -10.18
C LEU A 85 -11.32 -0.05 -8.83
N GLN A 86 -10.10 0.02 -8.30
CA GLN A 86 -9.78 0.77 -7.08
C GLN A 86 -10.14 2.26 -7.21
N ILE A 87 -9.85 2.87 -8.37
CA ILE A 87 -10.26 4.25 -8.65
C ILE A 87 -11.79 4.39 -8.67
N CYS A 88 -12.50 3.41 -9.23
CA CYS A 88 -13.97 3.40 -9.23
C CYS A 88 -14.53 3.26 -7.80
N ASP A 89 -13.95 2.38 -6.97
CA ASP A 89 -14.34 2.21 -5.57
C ASP A 89 -14.22 3.54 -4.81
N ILE A 90 -13.13 4.30 -5.02
CA ILE A 90 -12.95 5.62 -4.41
C ILE A 90 -13.99 6.62 -4.93
N PHE A 91 -14.21 6.68 -6.25
CA PHE A 91 -15.17 7.63 -6.83
C PHE A 91 -16.61 7.37 -6.39
N GLU A 92 -16.92 6.11 -6.09
CA GLU A 92 -18.24 5.65 -5.63
C GLU A 92 -18.42 5.79 -4.11
N ASP A 93 -17.36 6.07 -3.34
CA ASP A 93 -17.43 6.20 -1.88
C ASP A 93 -18.34 7.38 -1.48
N GLU A 94 -19.20 7.15 -0.47
CA GLU A 94 -20.14 8.14 0.02
C GLU A 94 -19.43 9.39 0.59
N ASP A 95 -18.24 9.21 1.15
CA ASP A 95 -17.47 10.26 1.81
C ASP A 95 -16.78 11.22 0.82
N VAL A 96 -16.68 10.86 -0.46
CA VAL A 96 -16.21 11.75 -1.53
C VAL A 96 -17.21 12.88 -1.82
N GLY A 97 -18.50 12.66 -1.54
CA GLY A 97 -19.53 13.70 -1.61
C GLY A 97 -19.80 14.27 -3.02
N SER A 98 -19.49 13.53 -4.09
CA SER A 98 -19.69 13.97 -5.48
C SER A 98 -20.46 12.97 -6.32
N GLU A 99 -21.73 13.28 -6.61
CA GLU A 99 -22.60 12.48 -7.49
C GLU A 99 -22.05 12.38 -8.92
N VAL A 100 -21.30 13.39 -9.36
CA VAL A 100 -20.62 13.35 -10.66
C VAL A 100 -19.56 12.25 -10.65
N LEU A 101 -18.72 12.18 -9.61
CA LEU A 101 -17.69 11.14 -9.51
C LEU A 101 -18.30 9.75 -9.37
N LYS A 102 -19.32 9.58 -8.50
CA LYS A 102 -20.03 8.30 -8.35
C LYS A 102 -20.59 7.78 -9.66
N LYS A 103 -21.27 8.64 -10.43
CA LYS A 103 -21.82 8.27 -11.75
C LYS A 103 -20.72 7.85 -12.73
N HIS A 104 -19.59 8.56 -12.73
CA HIS A 104 -18.48 8.22 -13.62
C HIS A 104 -17.77 6.93 -13.18
N GLY A 105 -17.58 6.70 -11.87
CA GLY A 105 -17.07 5.45 -11.32
C GLY A 105 -17.90 4.25 -11.78
N ALA A 106 -19.22 4.31 -11.55
CA ALA A 106 -20.13 3.23 -11.93
C ALA A 106 -20.12 2.96 -13.45
N THR A 107 -20.03 4.03 -14.25
CA THR A 107 -19.96 3.90 -15.71
C THR A 107 -18.63 3.29 -16.17
N MET A 108 -17.52 3.61 -15.50
CA MET A 108 -16.21 3.00 -15.78
C MET A 108 -16.21 1.52 -15.41
N ARG A 109 -16.73 1.17 -14.23
CA ARG A 109 -16.86 -0.21 -13.76
C ARG A 109 -17.65 -1.09 -14.74
N SER A 110 -18.85 -0.64 -15.13
CA SER A 110 -19.69 -1.34 -16.13
C SER A 110 -18.96 -1.56 -17.46
N LYS A 111 -18.16 -0.59 -17.93
CA LYS A 111 -17.40 -0.73 -19.19
C LYS A 111 -16.24 -1.72 -19.13
N ILE A 112 -15.72 -2.01 -17.94
CA ILE A 112 -14.67 -3.02 -17.73
C ILE A 112 -15.31 -4.41 -17.67
N GLU A 113 -16.45 -4.52 -16.97
CA GLU A 113 -17.21 -5.77 -16.82
C GLU A 113 -17.86 -6.22 -18.14
N GLU A 114 -18.25 -5.30 -19.02
CA GLU A 114 -18.82 -5.58 -20.36
C GLU A 114 -17.79 -6.12 -21.37
N THR A 115 -16.49 -6.18 -21.03
CA THR A 115 -15.46 -6.69 -21.95
C THR A 115 -15.60 -8.22 -22.03
N PRO A 116 -16.02 -8.82 -23.16
CA PRO A 116 -16.27 -10.25 -23.22
C PRO A 116 -14.95 -11.02 -23.07
N LYS A 117 -14.88 -11.92 -22.08
CA LYS A 117 -14.02 -13.11 -22.17
C LYS A 117 -14.39 -13.81 -23.46
N ALA A 118 -13.48 -13.81 -24.43
CA ALA A 118 -13.66 -14.51 -25.69
C ALA A 118 -14.07 -15.96 -25.41
N SER A 119 -15.28 -16.31 -25.86
CA SER A 119 -15.86 -17.64 -25.83
C SER A 119 -14.92 -18.67 -26.45
N ARG A 120 -14.73 -19.79 -25.76
CA ARG A 120 -14.60 -21.08 -26.42
C ARG A 120 -15.62 -22.03 -25.81
N SER A 121 -16.80 -22.07 -26.43
CA SER A 121 -17.74 -23.18 -26.33
C SER A 121 -17.19 -24.35 -27.14
N ASP A 122 -17.06 -25.51 -26.51
CA ASP A 122 -17.89 -26.67 -26.84
C ASP A 122 -17.74 -27.81 -25.79
N PRO A 123 -18.74 -28.70 -25.66
CA PRO A 123 -19.03 -29.42 -24.43
C PRO A 123 -18.65 -30.91 -24.51
N ILE A 124 -17.68 -31.38 -23.72
CA ILE A 124 -17.46 -32.84 -23.52
C ILE A 124 -17.05 -33.15 -22.06
N LYS A 125 -18.02 -33.72 -21.34
CA LYS A 125 -17.94 -34.91 -20.44
C LYS A 125 -17.02 -34.89 -19.19
N ALA A 126 -17.70 -34.82 -18.04
CA ALA A 126 -17.46 -35.45 -16.73
C ALA A 126 -16.03 -35.89 -16.29
N GLN A 127 -15.58 -35.22 -15.21
CA GLN A 127 -14.62 -35.62 -14.13
C GLN A 127 -13.15 -35.93 -14.50
N PRO A 128 -12.17 -35.82 -13.55
CA PRO A 128 -12.25 -35.35 -12.16
C PRO A 128 -11.30 -34.19 -11.81
N THR A 129 -11.66 -33.54 -10.70
CA THR A 129 -10.90 -32.57 -9.91
C THR A 129 -9.43 -32.96 -9.70
N VAL A 130 -8.52 -32.06 -10.06
CA VAL A 130 -7.12 -32.04 -9.63
C VAL A 130 -6.82 -30.59 -9.18
N PRO A 131 -6.12 -30.36 -8.06
CA PRO A 131 -6.17 -29.11 -7.33
C PRO A 131 -5.38 -28.01 -8.02
N VAL A 132 -5.94 -26.80 -8.04
CA VAL A 132 -5.19 -25.57 -8.32
C VAL A 132 -4.23 -25.37 -7.14
N SER A 133 -2.96 -25.71 -7.36
CA SER A 133 -1.86 -25.29 -6.50
C SER A 133 -1.64 -23.80 -6.71
N SER A 134 -2.01 -23.00 -5.71
CA SER A 134 -1.59 -21.61 -5.54
C SER A 134 -0.09 -21.57 -5.18
N GLY A 135 0.76 -21.81 -6.18
CA GLY A 135 2.20 -21.65 -6.06
C GLY A 135 2.58 -20.17 -6.12
N THR A 136 2.77 -19.51 -4.99
CA THR A 136 3.41 -18.18 -4.92
C THR A 136 4.81 -18.30 -5.53
N THR A 137 5.05 -17.61 -6.65
CA THR A 137 6.34 -17.66 -7.34
C THR A 137 7.41 -16.96 -6.49
N VAL A 138 8.67 -17.44 -6.52
CA VAL A 138 9.81 -16.83 -5.80
C VAL A 138 9.90 -15.32 -6.00
N SER A 139 9.64 -14.88 -7.24
CA SER A 139 9.58 -13.47 -7.63
C SER A 139 8.52 -12.68 -6.84
N SER A 140 7.33 -13.23 -6.62
CA SER A 140 6.28 -12.54 -5.85
C SER A 140 6.59 -12.50 -4.35
N ARG A 141 7.30 -13.51 -3.82
CA ARG A 141 7.80 -13.50 -2.43
C ARG A 141 8.86 -12.43 -2.21
N PHE A 142 9.79 -12.26 -3.16
CA PHE A 142 10.79 -11.20 -3.08
C PHE A 142 10.15 -9.81 -3.24
N ARG A 143 9.17 -9.68 -4.14
CA ARG A 143 8.45 -8.42 -4.37
C ARG A 143 7.71 -7.94 -3.13
N SER A 144 7.06 -8.84 -2.38
CA SER A 144 6.28 -8.45 -1.20
C SER A 144 7.13 -7.85 -0.07
N VAL A 145 8.42 -8.20 0.01
CA VAL A 145 9.33 -7.66 1.03
C VAL A 145 10.23 -6.54 0.52
N SER A 146 10.20 -6.23 -0.78
CA SER A 146 11.14 -5.31 -1.43
C SER A 146 11.16 -3.93 -0.77
N ASN A 147 10.01 -3.31 -0.50
CA ASN A 147 9.95 -1.99 0.16
C ASN A 147 10.56 -2.01 1.57
N ARG A 148 10.30 -3.07 2.35
CA ARG A 148 10.88 -3.24 3.70
C ARG A 148 12.39 -3.45 3.61
N LEU A 149 12.84 -4.21 2.61
CA LEU A 149 14.24 -4.49 2.37
C LEU A 149 15.00 -3.23 1.91
N GLU A 150 14.43 -2.42 1.03
CA GLU A 150 14.98 -1.13 0.61
C GLU A 150 15.20 -0.20 1.79
N ASN A 151 14.20 -0.09 2.67
CA ASN A 151 14.28 0.72 3.88
C ASN A 151 15.34 0.20 4.86
N ALA A 152 15.41 -1.11 5.06
CA ALA A 152 16.40 -1.74 5.94
C ALA A 152 17.85 -1.61 5.41
N ILE A 153 18.04 -1.70 4.09
CA ILE A 153 19.36 -1.58 3.46
C ILE A 153 19.84 -0.13 3.44
N SER A 154 18.93 0.85 3.38
CA SER A 154 19.27 2.28 3.26
C SER A 154 20.22 2.78 4.36
N SER A 155 20.15 2.22 5.57
CA SER A 155 21.03 2.58 6.71
C SER A 155 22.38 1.88 6.72
N CYS A 156 22.56 0.79 5.96
CA CYS A 156 23.77 -0.05 5.98
C CYS A 156 24.25 -0.48 4.58
N LEU A 157 23.90 0.32 3.57
CA LEU A 157 24.08 0.04 2.14
C LEU A 157 25.48 -0.47 1.77
N THR A 158 26.54 0.19 2.25
CA THR A 158 27.93 -0.19 1.95
C THR A 158 28.26 -1.60 2.43
N GLY A 159 27.77 -1.99 3.61
CA GLY A 159 27.98 -3.32 4.17
C GLY A 159 27.23 -4.40 3.39
N VAL A 160 25.97 -4.12 3.02
CA VAL A 160 25.12 -5.02 2.25
C VAL A 160 25.68 -5.24 0.84
N VAL A 161 26.01 -4.16 0.13
CA VAL A 161 26.56 -4.21 -1.24
C VAL A 161 27.89 -4.95 -1.27
N GLY A 162 28.78 -4.70 -0.30
CA GLY A 162 30.06 -5.41 -0.21
C GLY A 162 29.88 -6.92 -0.04
N LYS A 163 28.93 -7.32 0.81
CA LYS A 163 28.63 -8.74 1.09
C LYS A 163 27.89 -9.43 -0.06
N LEU A 164 27.05 -8.73 -0.83
CA LEU A 164 26.39 -9.27 -2.03
C LEU A 164 27.35 -9.43 -3.20
N TYR A 165 28.33 -8.52 -3.34
CA TYR A 165 29.33 -8.61 -4.40
C TYR A 165 30.31 -9.78 -4.20
N ALA A 166 30.73 -10.06 -2.95
CA ALA A 166 31.70 -11.11 -2.66
C ALA A 166 31.35 -12.50 -3.25
N PRO A 167 30.10 -13.00 -3.17
CA PRO A 167 29.67 -14.23 -3.82
C PRO A 167 29.24 -14.06 -5.29
N GLY A 168 29.32 -12.85 -5.85
CA GLY A 168 28.93 -12.57 -7.24
C GLY A 168 27.43 -12.42 -7.48
N LEU A 169 26.63 -12.12 -6.45
CA LEU A 169 25.18 -11.94 -6.57
C LEU A 169 24.81 -10.60 -7.23
N ILE A 170 25.75 -9.65 -7.27
CA ILE A 170 25.63 -8.38 -7.96
C ILE A 170 26.92 -8.09 -8.75
N SER A 171 26.81 -7.29 -9.82
CA SER A 171 27.96 -6.91 -10.65
C SER A 171 28.89 -5.91 -9.94
N LEU A 172 30.15 -5.87 -10.39
CA LEU A 172 31.12 -4.84 -9.96
C LEU A 172 30.61 -3.43 -10.30
N ASP A 173 30.02 -3.26 -11.48
CA ASP A 173 29.45 -1.98 -11.91
C ASP A 173 28.35 -1.49 -10.96
N LEU A 174 27.44 -2.40 -10.53
CA LEU A 174 26.40 -2.05 -9.57
C LEU A 174 27.01 -1.70 -8.21
N LYS A 175 28.01 -2.46 -7.74
CA LYS A 175 28.72 -2.15 -6.50
C LYS A 175 29.37 -0.77 -6.55
N ASP A 176 30.11 -0.46 -7.61
CA ASP A 176 30.82 0.80 -7.75
C ASP A 176 29.84 1.97 -7.89
N GLU A 177 28.71 1.75 -8.56
CA GLU A 177 27.63 2.73 -8.60
C GLU A 177 27.03 2.97 -7.21
N MET A 178 26.73 1.92 -6.43
CA MET A 178 26.17 2.09 -5.08
C MET A 178 27.14 2.80 -4.14
N ILE A 179 28.44 2.54 -4.24
CA ILE A 179 29.46 3.16 -3.39
C ILE A 179 29.75 4.60 -3.82
N ASN A 180 29.96 4.85 -5.12
CA ASN A 180 30.53 6.11 -5.62
C ASN A 180 29.50 7.09 -6.22
N SER A 181 28.25 6.69 -6.43
CA SER A 181 27.22 7.62 -6.94
C SER A 181 26.85 8.71 -5.93
N HIS A 182 26.43 9.87 -6.44
CA HIS A 182 25.97 11.03 -5.65
C HIS A 182 24.49 10.94 -5.26
N ASP A 183 23.84 9.80 -5.51
CA ASP A 183 22.43 9.59 -5.17
C ASP A 183 22.23 9.46 -3.66
N ILE A 184 21.00 9.69 -3.20
CA ILE A 184 20.63 9.47 -1.79
C ILE A 184 20.56 7.98 -1.46
N PRO A 185 20.86 7.55 -0.21
CA PRO A 185 20.90 6.13 0.17
C PRO A 185 19.63 5.34 -0.16
N SER A 186 18.44 5.95 -0.04
CA SER A 186 17.17 5.31 -0.38
C SER A 186 17.04 4.99 -1.87
N LYS A 187 17.46 5.93 -2.74
CA LYS A 187 17.47 5.72 -4.20
C LYS A 187 18.46 4.63 -4.61
N LYS A 188 19.62 4.57 -3.93
CA LYS A 188 20.60 3.51 -4.11
C LYS A 188 20.06 2.15 -3.66
N ALA A 189 19.45 2.07 -2.48
CA ALA A 189 18.84 0.84 -1.96
C ALA A 189 17.71 0.34 -2.89
N SER A 190 16.87 1.24 -3.38
CA SER A 190 15.80 0.91 -4.34
C SER A 190 16.35 0.36 -5.66
N LYS A 191 17.43 0.97 -6.16
CA LYS A 191 18.12 0.46 -7.35
C LYS A 191 18.71 -0.93 -7.12
N LEU A 192 19.35 -1.17 -5.96
CA LEU A 192 19.90 -2.48 -5.59
C LEU A 192 18.80 -3.55 -5.53
N VAL A 193 17.68 -3.28 -4.85
CA VAL A 193 16.57 -4.24 -4.70
C VAL A 193 15.88 -4.50 -6.04
N SER A 194 15.69 -3.47 -6.87
CA SER A 194 15.17 -3.62 -8.23
C SER A 194 16.05 -4.52 -9.08
N GLU A 195 17.37 -4.41 -8.93
CA GLU A 195 18.34 -5.21 -9.68
C GLU A 195 18.38 -6.67 -9.19
N LEU A 196 18.25 -6.91 -7.88
CA LEU A 196 18.08 -8.25 -7.32
C LEU A 196 16.77 -8.89 -7.83
N GLN A 197 15.67 -8.14 -7.85
CA GLN A 197 14.39 -8.60 -8.38
C GLN A 197 14.48 -8.91 -9.88
N ARG A 198 15.18 -8.08 -10.66
CA ARG A 198 15.43 -8.28 -12.09
C ARG A 198 16.28 -9.53 -12.33
N THR A 199 17.32 -9.73 -11.53
CA THR A 199 18.18 -10.92 -11.62
C THR A 199 17.39 -12.17 -11.29
N LEU A 200 16.64 -12.16 -10.18
CA LEU A 200 15.74 -13.25 -9.78
C LEU A 200 14.72 -13.62 -10.87
N ASN A 201 14.17 -12.64 -11.59
CA ASN A 201 13.19 -12.88 -12.68
C ASN A 201 13.82 -13.53 -13.92
N ASN A 202 15.12 -13.33 -14.14
CA ASN A 202 15.84 -13.81 -15.32
C ASN A 202 16.74 -15.02 -15.01
N ASP A 203 16.88 -15.39 -13.74
CA ASP A 203 17.74 -16.48 -13.29
C ASP A 203 17.17 -17.86 -13.67
N LYS A 204 18.04 -18.80 -14.01
CA LYS A 204 17.65 -20.19 -14.36
C LYS A 204 17.26 -21.02 -13.14
N HIS A 205 17.67 -20.61 -11.95
CA HIS A 205 17.49 -21.24 -10.65
C HIS A 205 17.11 -20.19 -9.57
N PRO A 206 15.92 -19.55 -9.68
CA PRO A 206 15.55 -18.41 -8.84
C PRO A 206 15.48 -18.72 -7.34
N GLU A 207 15.09 -19.94 -6.95
CA GLU A 207 15.13 -20.37 -5.54
C GLU A 207 16.56 -20.41 -5.00
N THR A 208 17.53 -20.89 -5.79
CA THR A 208 18.94 -20.93 -5.38
C THR A 208 19.49 -19.52 -5.23
N PHE A 209 19.24 -18.65 -6.23
CA PHE A 209 19.63 -17.24 -6.16
C PHE A 209 19.02 -16.53 -4.94
N LEU A 210 17.72 -16.73 -4.67
CA LEU A 210 17.06 -16.14 -3.50
C LEU A 210 17.67 -16.64 -2.19
N ASN A 211 17.93 -17.94 -2.07
CA ASN A 211 18.53 -18.52 -0.87
C ASN A 211 19.94 -17.98 -0.63
N ASP A 212 20.74 -17.78 -1.69
CA ASP A 212 22.07 -17.18 -1.59
C ASP A 212 21.99 -15.71 -1.15
N VAL A 213 21.05 -14.93 -1.71
CA VAL A 213 20.76 -13.56 -1.26
C VAL A 213 20.33 -13.55 0.22
N CYS A 214 19.42 -14.44 0.63
CA CYS A 214 18.95 -14.51 2.02
C CYS A 214 20.09 -14.86 2.98
N LYS A 215 20.95 -15.80 2.61
CA LYS A 215 22.13 -16.16 3.41
C LYS A 215 23.03 -14.93 3.63
N VAL A 216 23.34 -14.21 2.55
CA VAL A 216 24.17 -13.00 2.62
C VAL A 216 23.52 -11.91 3.48
N LEU A 217 22.21 -11.70 3.34
CA LEU A 217 21.46 -10.73 4.14
C LEU A 217 21.50 -11.07 5.64
N LYS A 218 21.42 -12.35 6.02
CA LYS A 218 21.59 -12.79 7.43
C LYS A 218 22.99 -12.51 7.96
N GLU A 219 24.02 -12.61 7.12
CA GLU A 219 25.40 -12.30 7.48
C GLU A 219 25.68 -10.80 7.67
N VAL A 220 24.73 -9.92 7.32
CA VAL A 220 24.83 -8.47 7.59
C VAL A 220 24.70 -8.21 9.10
N GLY A 221 23.90 -9.00 9.82
CA GLY A 221 23.73 -8.91 11.27
C GLY A 221 22.78 -7.81 11.75
N GLU A 222 22.23 -7.00 10.84
CA GLU A 222 21.19 -6.03 11.15
C GLU A 222 19.86 -6.75 11.38
N LYS A 223 19.22 -6.50 12.53
CA LYS A 223 17.93 -7.09 12.90
C LYS A 223 16.86 -6.96 11.80
N PRO A 224 16.57 -5.75 11.24
CA PRO A 224 15.53 -5.61 10.22
C PRO A 224 15.85 -6.38 8.93
N ILE A 225 17.13 -6.54 8.57
CA ILE A 225 17.54 -7.30 7.38
C ILE A 225 17.43 -8.81 7.62
N THR A 226 17.83 -9.25 8.82
CA THR A 226 17.81 -10.66 9.21
C THR A 226 16.38 -11.20 9.30
N ASP A 227 15.45 -10.40 9.84
CA ASP A 227 14.03 -10.76 9.93
C ASP A 227 13.41 -10.95 8.54
N ILE A 228 13.69 -10.02 7.61
CA ILE A 228 13.25 -10.12 6.21
C ILE A 228 13.86 -11.34 5.52
N ALA A 229 15.14 -11.63 5.75
CA ALA A 229 15.81 -12.78 5.16
C ALA A 229 15.30 -14.13 5.70
N ASN A 230 14.80 -14.15 6.95
CA ASN A 230 14.14 -15.33 7.52
C ASN A 230 12.77 -15.54 6.90
N GLU A 231 11.99 -14.48 6.74
CA GLU A 231 10.69 -14.50 6.04
C GLU A 231 10.83 -15.06 4.61
N LEU A 232 11.88 -14.62 3.89
CA LEU A 232 12.18 -15.10 2.54
C LEU A 232 12.73 -16.54 2.49
N GLY A 233 13.49 -17.00 3.49
CA GLY A 233 14.18 -18.30 3.47
C GLY A 233 13.33 -19.50 3.89
N THR A 234 12.07 -19.29 4.30
CA THR A 234 11.21 -20.40 4.75
C THR A 234 10.66 -21.14 3.52
N THR A 235 11.27 -22.26 3.14
CA THR A 235 10.75 -23.16 2.10
C THR A 235 10.34 -24.48 2.73
N ALA A 236 9.15 -24.94 2.36
CA ALA A 236 8.37 -26.03 2.93
C ALA A 236 9.17 -27.31 3.30
N ALA A 237 9.40 -27.53 4.60
CA ALA A 237 9.58 -28.86 5.18
C ALA A 237 9.17 -28.86 6.66
N SER A 238 8.02 -29.49 6.91
CA SER A 238 7.45 -29.93 8.20
C SER A 238 6.57 -28.97 9.01
N PRO A 239 5.55 -29.52 9.71
CA PRO A 239 4.23 -28.93 9.78
C PRO A 239 4.04 -28.10 11.05
N VAL A 240 3.29 -27.01 10.95
CA VAL A 240 2.20 -26.63 11.85
C VAL A 240 1.50 -25.41 11.26
N SER A 241 0.19 -25.59 11.08
CA SER A 241 -0.88 -24.62 10.82
C SER A 241 -0.79 -23.74 9.58
N CYS A 242 -1.42 -24.24 8.51
CA CYS A 242 -1.99 -23.46 7.42
C CYS A 242 -2.80 -22.26 7.96
N PRO A 243 -2.77 -21.09 7.30
CA PRO A 243 -3.87 -20.15 7.35
C PRO A 243 -4.71 -20.29 6.07
N GLU A 244 -5.36 -21.43 5.90
CA GLU A 244 -6.63 -21.50 5.18
C GLU A 244 -7.75 -21.38 6.22
N GLU A 245 -7.98 -20.17 6.70
CA GLU A 245 -9.26 -19.70 7.25
C GLU A 245 -9.14 -18.17 7.44
N ILE A 246 -9.33 -17.39 6.37
CA ILE A 246 -10.05 -16.11 6.53
C ILE A 246 -11.53 -16.48 6.53
N SER A 247 -11.93 -17.21 7.56
CA SER A 247 -13.31 -17.53 7.86
C SER A 247 -13.47 -17.16 9.32
N LYS A 248 -14.13 -16.03 9.54
CA LYS A 248 -14.68 -15.62 10.83
C LYS A 248 -13.68 -15.62 12.00
N ARG A 249 -12.71 -14.69 11.99
CA ARG A 249 -12.32 -14.11 13.29
C ARG A 249 -13.56 -13.38 13.80
N ASN A 250 -14.25 -13.99 14.76
CA ASN A 250 -15.21 -13.27 15.58
C ASN A 250 -14.43 -12.17 16.30
N LEU A 251 -14.35 -10.98 15.71
CA LEU A 251 -13.98 -9.79 16.45
C LEU A 251 -15.20 -9.38 17.30
N GLY A 252 -15.55 -10.27 18.22
CA GLY A 252 -16.60 -10.06 19.20
C GLY A 252 -16.00 -9.27 20.35
N THR A 253 -16.22 -7.96 20.31
CA THR A 253 -16.52 -7.08 21.46
C THR A 253 -15.61 -7.05 22.70
N THR A 254 -14.50 -7.80 22.82
CA THR A 254 -13.64 -7.75 24.03
C THR A 254 -12.12 -7.95 23.85
N ASP A 255 -11.59 -8.20 22.65
CA ASP A 255 -10.17 -8.57 22.53
C ASP A 255 -9.29 -7.38 22.11
N GLU A 256 -8.28 -7.14 22.93
CA GLU A 256 -7.25 -6.12 22.79
C GLU A 256 -6.50 -6.24 21.45
N LEU A 257 -6.28 -5.12 20.77
CA LEU A 257 -5.57 -5.03 19.50
C LEU A 257 -4.06 -5.20 19.71
N GLY A 258 -3.45 -5.99 18.83
CA GLY A 258 -2.02 -6.28 18.83
C GLY A 258 -1.25 -5.52 17.75
N ILE A 259 0.08 -5.64 17.76
CA ILE A 259 0.95 -5.05 16.73
C ILE A 259 0.64 -5.59 15.32
N GLU A 260 0.11 -6.81 15.23
CA GLU A 260 -0.38 -7.40 13.98
C GLU A 260 -1.56 -6.65 13.35
N ASP A 261 -2.28 -5.84 14.13
CA ASP A 261 -3.44 -5.08 13.68
C ASP A 261 -3.06 -3.69 13.14
N VAL A 262 -1.77 -3.31 13.13
CA VAL A 262 -1.30 -1.99 12.63
C VAL A 262 -1.84 -1.67 11.24
N GLU A 263 -1.81 -2.63 10.32
CA GLU A 263 -2.29 -2.42 8.95
C GLU A 263 -3.81 -2.22 8.92
N THR A 264 -4.54 -2.97 9.76
CA THR A 264 -5.99 -2.86 9.87
C THR A 264 -6.38 -1.50 10.47
N VAL A 265 -5.76 -1.11 11.58
CA VAL A 265 -5.98 0.19 12.24
C VAL A 265 -5.65 1.35 11.32
N THR A 266 -4.49 1.30 10.66
CA THR A 266 -4.07 2.36 9.73
C THR A 266 -5.02 2.46 8.54
N THR A 267 -5.44 1.33 7.97
CA THR A 267 -6.42 1.30 6.87
C THR A 267 -7.75 1.91 7.29
N VAL A 268 -8.25 1.55 8.47
CA VAL A 268 -9.51 2.08 9.00
C VAL A 268 -9.44 3.59 9.23
N LEU A 269 -8.36 4.09 9.84
CA LEU A 269 -8.17 5.54 10.05
C LEU A 269 -8.10 6.30 8.72
N ASN A 270 -7.34 5.78 7.75
CA ASN A 270 -7.23 6.39 6.43
C ASN A 270 -8.57 6.39 5.69
N LYS A 271 -9.29 5.27 5.70
CA LYS A 271 -10.61 5.17 5.06
C LYS A 271 -11.67 5.98 5.81
N ALA A 272 -11.49 6.24 7.10
CA ALA A 272 -12.31 7.16 7.88
C ALA A 272 -11.98 8.64 7.59
N LEU A 273 -10.99 8.92 6.73
CA LEU A 273 -10.48 10.26 6.43
C LEU A 273 -9.97 10.99 7.68
N PHE A 274 -9.33 10.25 8.59
CA PHE A 274 -8.65 10.86 9.71
C PHE A 274 -7.46 11.68 9.21
N GLY A 275 -7.38 12.95 9.60
CA GLY A 275 -6.28 13.83 9.20
C GLY A 275 -4.95 13.38 9.81
N ALA A 276 -4.08 12.75 9.01
CA ALA A 276 -2.80 12.20 9.48
C ALA A 276 -1.89 13.24 10.17
N THR A 277 -2.03 14.52 9.85
CA THR A 277 -1.31 15.62 10.51
C THR A 277 -1.63 15.77 12.01
N LYS A 278 -2.73 15.17 12.49
CA LYS A 278 -3.13 15.13 13.90
C LYS A 278 -2.50 13.98 14.67
N TRP A 279 -1.51 13.28 14.11
CA TRP A 279 -0.87 12.12 14.76
C TRP A 279 -0.33 12.43 16.16
N VAL A 280 0.18 13.64 16.41
CA VAL A 280 0.66 14.07 17.74
C VAL A 280 -0.51 14.09 18.73
N ASP A 281 -1.60 14.77 18.37
CA ASP A 281 -2.79 14.89 19.23
C ASP A 281 -3.41 13.52 19.49
N LEU A 282 -3.48 12.68 18.45
CA LEU A 282 -3.96 11.31 18.57
C LEU A 282 -3.08 10.50 19.52
N GLY A 283 -1.76 10.55 19.36
CA GLY A 283 -0.80 9.85 20.21
C GLY A 283 -0.94 10.22 21.68
N LEU A 284 -1.09 11.52 21.99
CA LEU A 284 -1.34 11.99 23.36
C LEU A 284 -2.65 11.45 23.92
N LYS A 285 -3.72 11.41 23.11
CA LYS A 285 -5.03 10.86 23.51
C LYS A 285 -5.00 9.34 23.71
N LEU A 286 -4.13 8.64 22.98
CA LEU A 286 -3.91 7.20 23.13
C LEU A 286 -3.03 6.84 24.33
N GLY A 287 -2.41 7.82 25.00
CA GLY A 287 -1.59 7.63 26.20
C GLY A 287 -0.08 7.63 25.96
N LEU A 288 0.37 7.97 24.74
CA LEU A 288 1.79 8.18 24.45
C LEU A 288 2.25 9.53 25.01
N LEU A 289 3.48 9.58 25.52
CA LEU A 289 4.09 10.79 26.05
C LEU A 289 4.75 11.60 24.93
N MET A 290 4.74 12.92 25.12
CA MET A 290 5.36 13.89 24.21
C MET A 290 6.82 13.58 23.84
N PRO A 291 7.69 13.05 24.72
CA PRO A 291 9.04 12.67 24.33
C PRO A 291 9.09 11.62 23.21
N ARG A 292 8.24 10.58 23.23
CA ARG A 292 8.21 9.61 22.13
C ARG A 292 7.65 10.24 20.87
N LEU A 293 6.61 11.06 20.99
CA LEU A 293 6.05 11.76 19.84
C LEU A 293 7.08 12.69 19.19
N ASN A 294 7.90 13.40 19.98
CA ASN A 294 9.01 14.20 19.45
C ASN A 294 10.02 13.33 18.69
N VAL A 295 10.39 12.16 19.23
CA VAL A 295 11.29 11.22 18.55
C VAL A 295 10.68 10.72 17.23
N ILE A 296 9.38 10.44 17.20
CA ILE A 296 8.66 10.07 15.97
C ILE A 296 8.74 11.20 14.94
N GLY A 297 8.50 12.45 15.37
CA GLY A 297 8.59 13.63 14.52
C GLY A 297 9.99 13.90 13.97
N GLU A 298 11.02 13.72 14.81
CA GLU A 298 12.43 13.87 14.45
C GLU A 298 12.93 12.76 13.51
N GLY A 299 12.28 11.58 13.52
CA GLY A 299 12.59 10.45 12.64
C GLY A 299 12.36 10.70 11.15
N GLY A 300 11.90 11.90 10.79
CA GLY A 300 11.65 12.34 9.41
C GLY A 300 10.57 11.55 8.69
N GLY A 301 10.16 12.05 7.52
CA GLY A 301 9.04 11.52 6.76
C GLY A 301 7.76 12.31 6.97
N ASP A 302 6.68 11.83 6.35
CA ASP A 302 5.41 12.53 6.28
C ASP A 302 4.45 12.21 7.44
N ALA A 303 3.32 12.90 7.44
CA ALA A 303 2.30 12.75 8.46
C ALA A 303 1.69 11.34 8.52
N TYR A 304 1.62 10.61 7.39
CA TYR A 304 1.10 9.23 7.37
C TYR A 304 2.11 8.25 7.96
N LYS A 305 3.41 8.45 7.68
CA LYS A 305 4.48 7.69 8.34
C LYS A 305 4.47 7.94 9.84
N HIS A 306 4.38 9.20 10.27
CA HIS A 306 4.30 9.54 11.68
C HIS A 306 3.04 8.95 12.34
N LEU A 307 1.89 9.02 11.66
CA LEU A 307 0.66 8.38 12.10
C LEU A 307 0.85 6.86 12.27
N ARG A 308 1.43 6.19 11.27
CA ARG A 308 1.67 4.74 11.32
C ARG A 308 2.56 4.36 12.49
N VAL A 309 3.68 5.06 12.70
CA VAL A 309 4.59 4.79 13.84
C VAL A 309 3.93 5.11 15.18
N THR A 310 3.04 6.11 15.22
CA THR A 310 2.24 6.42 16.42
C THR A 310 1.28 5.27 16.75
N ILE A 311 0.64 4.67 15.73
CA ILE A 311 -0.22 3.49 15.91
C ILE A 311 0.58 2.27 16.32
N GLU A 312 1.77 2.05 15.76
CA GLU A 312 2.69 0.98 16.19
C GLU A 312 3.00 1.11 17.69
N ALA A 313 3.45 2.29 18.14
CA ALA A 313 3.76 2.53 19.55
C ALA A 313 2.54 2.34 20.47
N TRP A 314 1.35 2.75 20.03
CA TRP A 314 0.12 2.51 20.80
C TRP A 314 -0.20 1.01 20.92
N LEU A 315 -0.10 0.24 19.82
CA LEU A 315 -0.40 -1.19 19.81
C LEU A 315 0.64 -2.01 20.59
N GLU A 316 1.89 -1.56 20.66
CA GLU A 316 2.93 -2.14 21.53
C GLU A 316 2.64 -1.92 23.03
N GLY A 317 1.71 -1.02 23.37
CA GLY A 317 1.36 -0.72 24.76
C GLY A 317 2.39 0.16 25.46
N GLU A 318 3.07 1.03 24.70
CA GLU A 318 4.12 1.90 25.21
C GLU A 318 3.59 2.99 26.17
N ASP A 319 4.47 3.54 27.02
CA ASP A 319 4.15 4.58 28.03
C ASP A 319 2.92 4.28 28.92
N ASN A 320 1.89 5.15 28.84
CA ASN A 320 0.70 5.13 29.68
C ASN A 320 -0.50 4.60 28.90
N VAL A 321 -0.28 3.81 27.85
CA VAL A 321 -1.35 3.16 27.10
C VAL A 321 -2.06 2.16 28.03
N THR A 322 -3.32 2.45 28.36
CA THR A 322 -4.13 1.65 29.28
C THR A 322 -5.07 0.68 28.58
N SER A 323 -5.37 0.93 27.30
CA SER A 323 -6.30 0.15 26.49
C SER A 323 -5.95 0.27 25.02
N ARG A 324 -5.99 -0.87 24.32
CA ARG A 324 -5.73 -0.98 22.89
C ARG A 324 -6.96 -1.53 22.18
N THR A 325 -8.12 -0.92 22.40
CA THR A 325 -9.37 -1.34 21.75
C THR A 325 -9.78 -0.36 20.67
N TRP A 326 -10.62 -0.82 19.74
CA TRP A 326 -11.26 0.06 18.77
C TRP A 326 -12.06 1.19 19.41
N GLN A 327 -12.69 0.95 20.57
CA GLN A 327 -13.40 2.01 21.30
C GLN A 327 -12.43 3.09 21.79
N THR A 328 -11.29 2.68 22.37
CA THR A 328 -10.25 3.64 22.78
C THR A 328 -9.70 4.43 21.60
N LEU A 329 -9.55 3.81 20.42
CA LEU A 329 -9.17 4.53 19.20
C LEU A 329 -10.23 5.55 18.79
N ILE A 330 -11.51 5.17 18.77
CA ILE A 330 -12.62 6.05 18.40
C ILE A 330 -12.69 7.26 19.33
N ASP A 331 -12.62 7.02 20.64
CA ASP A 331 -12.65 8.08 21.66
C ASP A 331 -11.44 9.02 21.52
N ALA A 332 -10.25 8.47 21.21
CA ALA A 332 -9.06 9.26 20.98
C ALA A 332 -9.16 10.12 19.72
N VAL A 333 -9.66 9.55 18.61
CA VAL A 333 -9.92 10.26 17.36
C VAL A 333 -10.94 11.38 17.57
N GLU A 334 -12.05 11.12 18.27
CA GLU A 334 -13.03 12.14 18.64
C GLU A 334 -12.37 13.24 19.50
N GLY A 335 -11.49 12.83 20.42
CA GLY A 335 -10.71 13.71 21.29
C GLY A 335 -9.71 14.62 20.57
N THR A 336 -9.32 14.32 19.33
CA THR A 336 -8.53 15.22 18.46
C THR A 336 -9.37 16.31 17.80
N GLY A 337 -10.69 16.29 17.98
CA GLY A 337 -11.64 17.15 17.30
C GLY A 337 -12.10 16.63 15.94
N ASP A 338 -11.63 15.46 15.49
CA ASP A 338 -12.06 14.81 14.25
C ASP A 338 -13.31 13.93 14.43
N ARG A 339 -14.41 14.55 14.85
CA ARG A 339 -15.68 13.84 15.13
C ARG A 339 -16.19 13.08 13.90
N ALA A 340 -16.00 13.64 12.70
CA ALA A 340 -16.41 13.01 11.46
C ALA A 340 -15.65 11.70 11.19
N ALA A 341 -14.32 11.69 11.39
CA ALA A 341 -13.54 10.47 11.29
C ALA A 341 -13.96 9.44 12.36
N ALA A 342 -14.17 9.87 13.61
CA ALA A 342 -14.62 8.99 14.69
C ALA A 342 -15.95 8.27 14.35
N GLU A 343 -16.93 9.00 13.79
CA GLU A 343 -18.22 8.45 13.36
C GLU A 343 -18.11 7.50 12.15
N ARG A 344 -17.06 7.64 11.33
CA ARG A 344 -16.81 6.78 10.16
C ARG A 344 -16.13 5.47 10.52
N ILE A 345 -15.30 5.44 11.57
CA ILE A 345 -14.53 4.25 11.97
C ILE A 345 -15.41 2.99 12.13
N PRO A 346 -16.53 3.00 12.90
CA PRO A 346 -17.40 1.83 13.02
C PRO A 346 -17.99 1.37 11.69
N LYS A 347 -18.30 2.32 10.79
CA LYS A 347 -18.84 2.00 9.46
C LYS A 347 -17.78 1.30 8.60
N LYS A 348 -16.54 1.83 8.58
CA LYS A 348 -15.44 1.25 7.80
C LYS A 348 -15.01 -0.11 8.35
N LEU A 349 -15.05 -0.30 9.67
CA LEU A 349 -14.84 -1.61 10.30
C LEU A 349 -15.86 -2.65 9.82
N LYS A 350 -17.13 -2.28 9.78
CA LYS A 350 -18.20 -3.13 9.28
C LYS A 350 -18.06 -3.43 7.79
N THR A 351 -17.74 -2.44 6.96
CA THR A 351 -17.67 -2.63 5.50
C THR A 351 -16.42 -3.38 5.06
N LEU A 352 -15.26 -3.11 5.67
CA LEU A 352 -13.97 -3.68 5.24
C LEU A 352 -13.71 -5.05 5.84
N TYR A 353 -14.13 -5.26 7.08
CA TYR A 353 -13.73 -6.43 7.88
C TYR A 353 -14.90 -7.17 8.53
N ASN A 354 -16.15 -6.73 8.29
CA ASN A 354 -17.36 -7.27 8.93
C ASN A 354 -17.31 -7.25 10.47
N ILE A 355 -16.62 -6.25 11.03
CA ILE A 355 -16.49 -5.99 12.46
C ILE A 355 -17.65 -5.09 12.91
N THR A 356 -18.31 -5.43 14.01
CA THR A 356 -19.31 -4.55 14.66
C THR A 356 -18.86 -4.26 16.08
N LEU A 357 -18.85 -2.97 16.44
CA LEU A 357 -18.50 -2.49 17.78
C LEU A 357 -19.74 -2.31 18.65
#